data_AF-A0A841HWL3-F1
#
_entry.id   AF-A0A841HWL3-F1
#
_cell.length_a   1.000
_cell.length_b   1.000
_cell.length_c   1.000
_cell.angle_alpha   90.00
_cell.angle_beta   90.00
_cell.angle_gamma   90.00
#
_symmetry.space_group_name_H-M   'P 1'
#
loop_
_entity.id
_entity.type
_entity.pdbx_description
1 polymer ?
#
loop_
_entity_poly.entity_id
_entity_poly.type
_entity_poly.pdbx_seq_one_letter_code
_entity_poly.pdbx_strand_id
1 'polypeptide(L)'
;MRFSKSLFIGVAAVAAMGSAVAAEQGPRVLQGKSLFGEQLYTTGPNPVNVAPTDTLLRAVAEAKTAYETNLTIDSATWYGRLLGYQGLMREAIAVYTAGLKKYPNSAKLLRHRAHRYFNLREFDRSVEDGLRSAALYENKPLEREKLGPDYFPSTPDVVQFYLYYHLGHAFLAKHDYKQAAHWFDRSRQVGAGVGEASSITAGTYWQYISLARGTQFDAAQALLDGYTMDLVDLKDNLESNNYFEGLQLFKHRRDPSSFFDDKDSGKAFSTSDGIKSSTSFSLANYYLIQGRAAEAKDHLRRAMQIDTWSFFARVQAEADWILVYGEEKP
;
A
#
# COMPACT_ATOMS: atom_id res chain seq x y z
N MET A 1 69.54 44.11 1.32
CA MET A 1 69.41 42.90 0.48
C MET A 1 68.11 42.18 0.85
N ARG A 2 67.20 42.07 -0.12
CA ARG A 2 66.13 41.07 -0.33
C ARG A 2 65.39 40.41 0.86
N PHE A 3 64.08 40.71 0.91
CA PHE A 3 62.90 39.81 0.94
C PHE A 3 62.94 38.47 1.71
N SER A 4 61.93 38.21 2.56
CA SER A 4 60.77 37.33 2.23
C SER A 4 59.95 36.89 3.45
N LYS A 5 58.62 37.16 3.39
CA LYS A 5 57.42 36.34 3.74
C LYS A 5 57.37 35.66 5.13
N SER A 6 56.29 35.75 5.90
CA SER A 6 54.94 35.29 5.52
C SER A 6 53.82 35.96 6.33
N LEU A 7 52.77 36.33 5.61
CA LEU A 7 51.52 36.91 6.10
C LEU A 7 50.54 35.76 6.41
N PHE A 8 50.17 35.56 7.68
CA PHE A 8 49.01 34.75 8.05
C PHE A 8 47.77 35.66 8.07
N ILE A 9 46.90 35.51 7.09
CA ILE A 9 45.57 36.12 7.09
C ILE A 9 44.65 35.18 7.87
N GLY A 10 44.29 35.58 9.10
CA GLY A 10 43.20 34.96 9.85
C GLY A 10 41.86 35.43 9.28
N VAL A 11 41.16 34.52 8.60
CA VAL A 11 39.77 34.75 8.17
C VAL A 11 38.87 34.50 9.38
N ALA A 12 38.20 35.55 9.85
CA ALA A 12 37.12 35.46 10.83
C ALA A 12 35.93 34.70 10.19
N ALA A 13 35.61 33.52 10.74
CA ALA A 13 34.40 32.79 10.37
C ALA A 13 33.19 33.50 10.98
N VAL A 14 32.45 34.24 10.16
CA VAL A 14 31.11 34.73 10.50
C VAL A 14 30.17 33.52 10.48
N ALA A 15 29.69 33.13 11.66
CA ALA A 15 28.67 32.11 11.80
C ALA A 15 27.34 32.65 11.22
N ALA A 16 27.03 32.26 9.98
CA ALA A 16 25.70 32.43 9.42
C ALA A 16 24.77 31.42 10.14
N MET A 17 23.98 31.91 11.09
CA MET A 17 22.81 31.18 11.58
C MET A 17 21.84 31.04 10.41
N GLY A 18 21.89 29.90 9.73
CA GLY A 18 20.87 29.49 8.79
C GLY A 18 19.57 29.27 9.55
N SER A 19 18.67 30.25 9.49
CA SER A 19 17.26 30.03 9.80
C SER A 19 16.73 28.97 8.84
N ALA A 20 16.49 27.77 9.37
CA ALA A 20 15.79 26.71 8.66
C ALA A 20 14.45 27.29 8.20
N VAL A 21 14.30 27.46 6.90
CA VAL A 21 13.01 27.78 6.29
C VAL A 21 12.11 26.57 6.56
N ALA A 22 11.20 26.71 7.52
CA ALA A 22 10.12 25.77 7.69
C ALA A 22 9.33 25.80 6.38
N ALA A 23 9.43 24.72 5.59
CA ALA A 23 8.59 24.54 4.42
C ALA A 23 7.13 24.71 4.88
N GLU A 24 6.41 25.69 4.32
CA GLU A 24 4.99 25.90 4.59
C GLU A 24 4.25 24.58 4.31
N GLN A 25 3.87 23.88 5.38
CA GLN A 25 3.06 22.68 5.26
C GLN A 25 1.69 23.13 4.74
N GLY A 26 1.33 22.68 3.54
CA GLY A 26 0.02 22.93 2.95
C GLY A 26 -1.14 22.52 3.88
N PRO A 27 -2.39 22.84 3.52
CA PRO A 27 -3.53 22.60 4.39
C PRO A 27 -3.57 21.14 4.90
N ARG A 28 -3.69 20.97 6.22
CA ARG A 28 -3.89 19.67 6.88
C ARG A 28 -5.38 19.36 6.95
N VAL A 29 -5.78 18.26 6.33
CA VAL A 29 -7.16 17.76 6.34
C VAL A 29 -7.22 16.47 7.16
N LEU A 30 -8.08 16.44 8.19
CA LEU A 30 -8.31 15.23 8.98
C LEU A 30 -9.09 14.19 8.17
N GLN A 31 -8.51 13.00 8.04
CA GLN A 31 -9.06 11.90 7.26
C GLN A 31 -9.65 10.79 8.13
N GLY A 32 -9.08 10.54 9.30
CA GLY A 32 -9.57 9.49 10.19
C GLY A 32 -8.69 9.30 11.42
N LYS A 33 -8.71 8.09 11.97
CA LYS A 33 -7.84 7.69 13.07
C LYS A 33 -7.15 6.36 12.76
N SER A 34 -5.93 6.17 13.25
CA SER A 34 -5.29 4.85 13.30
C SER A 34 -6.02 3.95 14.29
N LEU A 35 -5.67 2.66 14.33
CA LEU A 35 -6.24 1.76 15.35
C LEU A 35 -5.84 2.11 16.79
N PHE A 36 -4.81 2.97 16.97
CA PHE A 36 -4.40 3.52 18.27
C PHE A 36 -5.08 4.85 18.61
N GLY A 37 -6.01 5.31 17.77
CA GLY A 37 -6.73 6.57 17.96
C GLY A 37 -5.97 7.83 17.52
N GLU A 38 -4.77 7.68 16.96
CA GLU A 38 -3.99 8.80 16.43
C GLU A 38 -4.68 9.42 15.21
N GLN A 39 -4.71 10.74 15.14
CA GLN A 39 -5.36 11.44 14.03
C GLN A 39 -4.55 11.31 12.74
N LEU A 40 -5.19 10.81 11.70
CA LEU A 40 -4.60 10.66 10.37
C LEU A 40 -4.92 11.89 9.53
N TYR A 41 -3.87 12.57 9.05
CA TYR A 41 -4.01 13.77 8.24
C TYR A 41 -3.43 13.57 6.85
N THR A 42 -4.01 14.33 5.92
CA THR A 42 -3.42 14.57 4.61
C THR A 42 -2.92 16.01 4.59
N THR A 43 -1.65 16.21 4.26
CA THR A 43 -1.01 17.52 4.20
C THR A 43 -0.73 17.87 2.76
N GLY A 44 -1.40 18.91 2.24
CA GLY A 44 -1.23 19.35 0.86
C GLY A 44 -1.52 18.27 -0.20
N PRO A 45 -1.19 18.54 -1.47
CA PRO A 45 -1.21 17.51 -2.49
C PRO A 45 -0.04 16.55 -2.25
N ASN A 46 -0.35 15.31 -1.88
CA ASN A 46 0.62 14.27 -1.63
C ASN A 46 0.59 13.24 -2.77
N PRO A 47 1.31 13.45 -3.90
CA PRO A 47 1.35 12.49 -5.00
C PRO A 47 2.25 11.31 -4.60
N VAL A 48 1.79 10.41 -3.74
CA VAL A 48 2.60 9.27 -3.33
C VAL A 48 2.88 8.39 -4.55
N ASN A 49 4.08 8.53 -5.12
CA ASN A 49 4.67 7.73 -6.19
C ASN A 49 3.83 7.58 -7.49
N VAL A 50 2.85 8.44 -7.73
CA VAL A 50 1.96 8.32 -8.91
C VAL A 50 2.39 9.20 -10.09
N ALA A 51 2.64 10.50 -9.87
CA ALA A 51 2.97 11.48 -10.91
C ALA A 51 3.55 12.75 -10.27
N PRO A 52 4.22 13.64 -11.02
CA PRO A 52 4.56 14.97 -10.52
C PRO A 52 3.32 15.73 -9.98
N THR A 53 3.51 16.56 -8.95
CA THR A 53 2.42 17.29 -8.28
C THR A 53 1.52 18.06 -9.24
N ASP A 54 2.11 18.82 -10.16
CA ASP A 54 1.34 19.62 -11.13
C ASP A 54 0.52 18.75 -12.09
N THR A 55 1.09 17.62 -12.52
CA THR A 55 0.39 16.63 -13.35
C THR A 55 -0.81 16.03 -12.61
N LEU A 56 -0.66 15.72 -11.32
CA LEU A 56 -1.75 15.24 -10.48
C LEU A 56 -2.83 16.30 -10.29
N LEU A 57 -2.45 17.53 -9.94
CA LEU A 57 -3.40 18.61 -9.71
C LEU A 57 -4.20 18.96 -10.98
N ARG A 58 -3.56 18.96 -12.14
CA ARG A 58 -4.24 19.11 -13.43
C ARG A 58 -5.26 18.00 -13.65
N ALA A 59 -4.84 16.73 -13.50
CA ALA A 59 -5.74 15.59 -13.67
C ALA A 59 -6.93 15.63 -12.71
N VAL A 60 -6.72 16.05 -11.46
CA VAL A 60 -7.78 16.22 -10.45
C VAL A 60 -8.80 17.28 -10.89
N ALA A 61 -8.34 18.43 -11.38
CA ALA A 61 -9.23 19.51 -11.84
C ALA A 61 -10.06 19.09 -13.06
N GLU A 62 -9.45 18.42 -14.03
CA GLU A 62 -10.13 17.89 -15.21
C GLU A 62 -11.15 16.79 -14.82
N ALA A 63 -10.76 15.85 -13.95
CA ALA A 63 -11.63 14.78 -13.48
C ALA A 63 -12.81 15.29 -12.66
N LYS A 64 -12.59 16.31 -11.81
CA LYS A 64 -13.66 16.99 -11.07
C LYS A 64 -14.68 17.61 -12.02
N THR A 65 -14.20 18.37 -13.01
CA THR A 65 -15.08 18.99 -14.03
C THR A 65 -15.90 17.94 -14.78
N ALA A 66 -15.28 16.82 -15.19
CA ALA A 66 -15.96 15.72 -15.87
C ALA A 66 -17.03 15.05 -14.98
N TYR A 67 -16.70 14.82 -13.70
CA TYR A 67 -17.63 14.28 -12.71
C TYR A 67 -18.83 15.20 -12.45
N GLU A 68 -18.59 16.51 -12.28
CA GLU A 68 -19.63 17.51 -12.02
C GLU A 68 -20.52 17.75 -13.24
N THR A 69 -19.95 17.73 -14.44
CA THR A 69 -20.70 17.88 -15.71
C THR A 69 -21.56 16.65 -16.00
N ASN A 70 -20.99 15.45 -15.82
CA ASN A 70 -21.70 14.20 -16.06
C ASN A 70 -21.23 13.10 -15.11
N LEU A 71 -22.03 12.88 -14.06
CA LEU A 71 -21.84 11.77 -13.14
C LEU A 71 -22.11 10.44 -13.86
N THR A 72 -21.04 9.71 -14.18
CA THR A 72 -21.03 8.34 -14.70
C THR A 72 -20.20 7.45 -13.77
N ILE A 73 -20.25 6.12 -13.96
CA ILE A 73 -19.40 5.19 -13.21
C ILE A 73 -17.91 5.52 -13.44
N ASP A 74 -17.51 5.80 -14.68
CA ASP A 74 -16.10 6.08 -14.99
C ASP A 74 -15.65 7.45 -14.50
N SER A 75 -16.47 8.50 -14.59
CA SER A 75 -16.09 9.83 -14.09
C SER A 75 -15.97 9.84 -12.56
N ALA A 76 -16.88 9.15 -11.86
CA ALA A 76 -16.78 8.95 -10.41
C ALA A 76 -15.57 8.08 -10.04
N THR A 77 -15.32 7.00 -10.79
CA THR A 77 -14.14 6.13 -10.60
C THR A 77 -12.85 6.93 -10.73
N TRP A 78 -12.68 7.66 -11.83
CA TRP A 78 -11.45 8.41 -12.10
C TRP A 78 -11.21 9.50 -11.07
N TYR A 79 -12.22 10.33 -10.79
CA TYR A 79 -12.08 11.41 -9.81
C TYR A 79 -11.79 10.89 -8.40
N GLY A 80 -12.50 9.86 -7.94
CA GLY A 80 -12.27 9.25 -6.63
C GLY A 80 -10.91 8.54 -6.52
N ARG A 81 -10.36 8.02 -7.62
CA ARG A 81 -8.99 7.45 -7.65
C ARG A 81 -7.96 8.54 -7.39
N LEU A 82 -8.04 9.65 -8.12
CA LEU A 82 -7.12 10.77 -7.99
C LEU A 82 -7.18 11.42 -6.59
N LEU A 83 -8.37 11.57 -6.01
CA LEU A 83 -8.51 12.01 -4.61
C LEU A 83 -7.81 11.04 -3.65
N GLY A 84 -7.96 9.73 -3.88
CA GLY A 84 -7.24 8.73 -3.09
C GLY A 84 -5.72 8.80 -3.24
N TYR A 85 -5.21 9.10 -4.44
CA TYR A 85 -3.78 9.32 -4.65
C TYR A 85 -3.26 10.54 -3.88
N GLN A 86 -4.10 11.54 -3.63
CA GLN A 86 -3.77 12.66 -2.75
C GLN A 86 -3.91 12.34 -1.26
N GLY A 87 -4.39 11.15 -0.88
CA GLY A 87 -4.72 10.82 0.51
C GLY A 87 -6.07 11.35 0.98
N LEU A 88 -6.90 11.90 0.10
CA LEU A 88 -8.23 12.45 0.41
C LEU A 88 -9.30 11.36 0.38
N MET A 89 -9.18 10.41 1.31
CA MET A 89 -10.01 9.20 1.35
C MET A 89 -11.48 9.50 1.65
N ARG A 90 -11.77 10.47 2.53
CA ARG A 90 -13.15 10.86 2.87
C ARG A 90 -13.85 11.49 1.68
N GLU A 91 -13.16 12.34 0.95
CA GLU A 91 -13.64 12.98 -0.28
C GLU A 91 -13.88 11.93 -1.37
N ALA A 92 -12.95 10.98 -1.54
CA ALA A 92 -13.16 9.86 -2.45
C ALA A 92 -14.40 9.01 -2.08
N ILE A 93 -14.60 8.72 -0.79
CA ILE A 93 -15.81 8.02 -0.31
C ILE A 93 -17.08 8.80 -0.67
N ALA A 94 -17.07 10.13 -0.53
CA ALA A 94 -18.21 10.98 -0.88
C ALA A 94 -18.54 10.90 -2.39
N VAL A 95 -17.51 10.95 -3.25
CA VAL A 95 -17.64 10.78 -4.71
C VAL A 95 -18.26 9.42 -5.05
N TYR A 96 -17.72 8.33 -4.51
CA TYR A 96 -18.26 6.99 -4.77
C TYR A 96 -19.67 6.81 -4.20
N THR A 97 -19.96 7.40 -3.04
CA THR A 97 -21.29 7.34 -2.43
C THR A 97 -22.32 8.07 -3.29
N ALA A 98 -21.99 9.24 -3.84
CA ALA A 98 -22.86 9.94 -4.77
C ALA A 98 -23.07 9.14 -6.06
N GLY A 99 -22.00 8.55 -6.61
CA GLY A 99 -22.08 7.62 -7.75
C GLY A 99 -23.00 6.42 -7.47
N LEU A 100 -22.89 5.80 -6.29
CA LEU A 100 -23.72 4.66 -5.87
C LEU A 100 -25.18 5.03 -5.61
N LYS A 101 -25.52 6.30 -5.33
CA LYS A 101 -26.93 6.73 -5.32
C LYS A 101 -27.56 6.63 -6.71
N LYS A 102 -26.80 6.96 -7.76
CA LYS A 102 -27.26 6.90 -9.16
C LYS A 102 -27.11 5.50 -9.77
N TYR A 103 -26.06 4.78 -9.41
CA TYR A 103 -25.71 3.45 -9.90
C TYR A 103 -25.59 2.45 -8.74
N PRO A 104 -26.69 2.10 -8.06
CA PRO A 104 -26.65 1.34 -6.81
C PRO A 104 -25.99 -0.03 -6.91
N ASN A 105 -25.98 -0.65 -8.10
CA ASN A 105 -25.36 -1.95 -8.36
C ASN A 105 -24.05 -1.84 -9.14
N SER A 106 -23.36 -0.70 -9.08
CA SER A 106 -22.03 -0.58 -9.67
C SER A 106 -20.99 -1.31 -8.80
N ALA A 107 -20.63 -2.51 -9.22
CA ALA A 107 -19.58 -3.30 -8.58
C ALA A 107 -18.23 -2.54 -8.54
N LYS A 108 -17.91 -1.82 -9.63
CA LYS A 108 -16.73 -0.96 -9.74
C LYS A 108 -16.69 0.13 -8.67
N LEU A 109 -17.78 0.87 -8.47
CA LEU A 109 -17.82 1.92 -7.45
C LEU A 109 -17.75 1.34 -6.02
N LEU A 110 -18.43 0.20 -5.78
CA LEU A 110 -18.37 -0.49 -4.49
C LEU A 110 -16.94 -0.89 -4.13
N ARG A 111 -16.18 -1.50 -5.05
CA ARG A 111 -14.80 -1.94 -4.76
C ARG A 111 -13.85 -0.78 -4.44
N HIS A 112 -14.06 0.37 -5.08
CA HIS A 112 -13.26 1.55 -4.85
C HIS A 112 -13.58 2.18 -3.50
N ARG A 113 -14.87 2.25 -3.14
CA ARG A 113 -15.30 2.73 -1.82
C ARG A 113 -14.85 1.80 -0.69
N ALA A 114 -14.94 0.48 -0.90
CA ALA A 114 -14.41 -0.54 0.01
C ALA A 114 -12.94 -0.31 0.34
N HIS A 115 -12.11 -0.02 -0.67
CA HIS A 115 -10.69 0.26 -0.45
C HIS A 115 -10.48 1.52 0.42
N ARG A 116 -11.25 2.59 0.19
CA ARG A 116 -11.15 3.80 1.01
C ARG A 116 -11.55 3.56 2.46
N TYR A 117 -12.59 2.76 2.70
CA TYR A 117 -12.93 2.32 4.06
C TYR A 117 -11.79 1.55 4.71
N PHE A 118 -11.14 0.64 3.98
CA PHE A 118 -9.95 -0.05 4.48
C PHE A 118 -8.83 0.93 4.88
N ASN A 119 -8.52 1.92 4.03
CA ASN A 119 -7.49 2.91 4.35
C ASN A 119 -7.82 3.69 5.64
N LEU A 120 -9.10 3.93 5.93
CA LEU A 120 -9.57 4.61 7.13
C LEU A 120 -9.80 3.70 8.34
N ARG A 121 -9.35 2.43 8.28
CA ARG A 121 -9.53 1.41 9.34
C ARG A 121 -11.00 1.03 9.57
N GLU A 122 -11.89 1.36 8.65
CA GLU A 122 -13.31 1.00 8.68
C GLU A 122 -13.53 -0.38 8.05
N PHE A 123 -12.92 -1.41 8.64
CA PHE A 123 -12.80 -2.74 8.02
C PHE A 123 -14.16 -3.41 7.76
N ASP A 124 -15.13 -3.26 8.66
CA ASP A 124 -16.47 -3.85 8.46
C ASP A 124 -17.17 -3.29 7.23
N ARG A 125 -17.11 -1.96 7.03
CA ARG A 125 -17.67 -1.30 5.85
C ARG A 125 -16.92 -1.67 4.57
N SER A 126 -15.60 -1.88 4.68
CA SER A 126 -14.77 -2.38 3.58
C SER A 126 -15.20 -3.77 3.15
N VAL A 127 -15.41 -4.68 4.12
CA VAL A 127 -15.89 -6.05 3.86
C VAL A 127 -17.29 -6.04 3.26
N GLU A 128 -18.21 -5.23 3.80
CA GLU A 128 -19.59 -5.12 3.31
C GLU A 128 -19.65 -4.72 1.83
N ASP A 129 -18.99 -3.61 1.46
CA ASP A 129 -18.96 -3.14 0.07
C ASP A 129 -18.19 -4.11 -0.84
N GLY A 130 -17.10 -4.69 -0.35
CA GLY A 130 -16.27 -5.63 -1.10
C GLY A 130 -17.02 -6.92 -1.42
N LEU A 131 -17.71 -7.52 -0.46
CA LEU A 131 -18.54 -8.72 -0.68
C LEU A 131 -19.69 -8.44 -1.66
N ARG A 132 -20.35 -7.28 -1.52
CA ARG A 132 -21.40 -6.88 -2.46
C ARG A 132 -20.86 -6.70 -3.88
N SER A 133 -19.67 -6.10 -4.02
CA SER A 133 -18.99 -5.97 -5.31
C SER A 133 -18.62 -7.33 -5.90
N ALA A 134 -18.10 -8.25 -5.09
CA ALA A 134 -17.73 -9.61 -5.52
C ALA A 134 -18.93 -10.39 -6.04
N ALA A 135 -20.08 -10.31 -5.36
CA ALA A 135 -21.33 -10.93 -5.81
C ALA A 135 -21.80 -10.38 -7.17
N LEU A 136 -21.66 -9.08 -7.41
CA LEU A 136 -22.05 -8.45 -8.69
C LEU A 136 -21.12 -8.81 -9.86
N TYR A 137 -19.84 -9.10 -9.57
CA TYR A 137 -18.86 -9.59 -10.56
C TYR A 137 -18.85 -11.11 -10.72
N GLU A 138 -19.63 -11.84 -9.93
CA GLU A 138 -19.71 -13.29 -10.05
C GLU A 138 -20.15 -13.70 -11.47
N ASN A 139 -19.39 -14.63 -12.08
CA ASN A 139 -19.60 -15.10 -13.45
C ASN A 139 -19.60 -14.00 -14.53
N LYS A 140 -19.02 -12.82 -14.24
CA LYS A 140 -18.79 -11.76 -15.23
C LYS A 140 -17.41 -11.89 -15.86
N PRO A 141 -17.25 -11.47 -17.13
CA PRO A 141 -15.93 -11.35 -17.72
C PRO A 141 -15.06 -10.36 -16.93
N LEU A 142 -13.74 -10.55 -16.99
CA LEU A 142 -12.78 -9.62 -16.41
C LEU A 142 -12.96 -8.21 -17.02
N GLU A 143 -13.06 -7.20 -16.16
CA GLU A 143 -13.16 -5.80 -16.55
C GLU A 143 -11.79 -5.15 -16.39
N ARG A 144 -11.43 -4.27 -17.34
CA ARG A 144 -10.22 -3.45 -17.26
C ARG A 144 -10.62 -2.02 -16.85
N GLU A 145 -9.81 -1.42 -15.99
CA GLU A 145 -9.96 0.00 -15.66
C GLU A 145 -9.81 0.86 -16.91
N LYS A 146 -10.62 1.92 -16.98
CA LYS A 146 -10.48 2.91 -18.04
C LYS A 146 -9.20 3.69 -17.77
N LEU A 147 -8.36 3.84 -18.79
CA LEU A 147 -7.16 4.65 -18.70
C LEU A 147 -7.52 6.12 -18.42
N GLY A 148 -6.61 6.79 -17.70
CA GLY A 148 -6.67 8.23 -17.53
C GLY A 148 -6.32 8.96 -18.84
N PRO A 149 -6.22 10.30 -18.80
CA PRO A 149 -5.67 11.07 -19.90
C PRO A 149 -4.24 10.60 -20.25
N ASP A 150 -3.86 10.65 -21.53
CA ASP A 150 -2.56 10.15 -22.02
C ASP A 150 -1.33 10.75 -21.32
N TYR A 151 -1.47 11.96 -20.76
CA TYR A 151 -0.40 12.62 -20.03
C TYR A 151 -0.24 12.13 -18.58
N PHE A 152 -1.19 11.34 -18.07
CA PHE A 152 -1.19 10.84 -16.70
C PHE A 152 -0.86 9.33 -16.70
N PRO A 153 0.13 8.89 -15.90
CA PRO A 153 0.49 7.48 -15.84
C PRO A 153 -0.70 6.64 -15.36
N SER A 154 -1.16 5.72 -16.20
CA SER A 154 -2.24 4.81 -15.86
C SER A 154 -2.03 3.45 -16.52
N THR A 155 -2.41 2.41 -15.80
CA THR A 155 -2.35 1.02 -16.25
C THR A 155 -3.78 0.49 -16.43
N PRO A 156 -4.01 -0.40 -17.42
CA PRO A 156 -5.30 -1.04 -17.62
C PRO A 156 -5.48 -2.16 -16.59
N ASP A 157 -5.62 -1.78 -15.33
CA ASP A 157 -5.72 -2.71 -14.19
C ASP A 157 -6.94 -3.63 -14.31
N VAL A 158 -6.83 -4.89 -13.90
CA VAL A 158 -7.99 -5.79 -13.81
C VAL A 158 -8.81 -5.45 -12.57
N VAL A 159 -10.06 -5.04 -12.77
CA VAL A 159 -10.95 -4.61 -11.69
C VAL A 159 -11.12 -5.70 -10.63
N GLN A 160 -11.36 -6.94 -11.06
CA GLN A 160 -11.58 -8.07 -10.16
C GLN A 160 -10.34 -8.46 -9.37
N PHE A 161 -9.12 -8.28 -9.91
CA PHE A 161 -7.88 -8.50 -9.16
C PHE A 161 -7.88 -7.61 -7.91
N TYR A 162 -7.98 -6.28 -8.11
CA TYR A 162 -7.94 -5.32 -7.01
C TYR A 162 -9.12 -5.46 -6.05
N LEU A 163 -10.30 -5.85 -6.55
CA LEU A 163 -11.44 -6.17 -5.69
C LEU A 163 -11.07 -7.30 -4.69
N TYR A 164 -10.63 -8.45 -5.19
CA TYR A 164 -10.32 -9.59 -4.33
C TYR A 164 -9.10 -9.32 -3.45
N TYR A 165 -8.10 -8.63 -3.99
CA TYR A 165 -6.92 -8.20 -3.25
C TYR A 165 -7.28 -7.33 -2.03
N HIS A 166 -8.10 -6.28 -2.22
CA HIS A 166 -8.51 -5.40 -1.13
C HIS A 166 -9.44 -6.11 -0.13
N LEU A 167 -10.30 -7.00 -0.61
CA LEU A 167 -11.18 -7.78 0.26
C LEU A 167 -10.38 -8.73 1.16
N GLY A 168 -9.34 -9.39 0.61
CA GLY A 168 -8.39 -10.18 1.38
C GLY A 168 -7.72 -9.36 2.48
N HIS A 169 -7.30 -8.12 2.17
CA HIS A 169 -6.74 -7.21 3.15
C HIS A 169 -7.71 -6.81 4.26
N ALA A 170 -8.98 -6.57 3.93
CA ALA A 170 -9.98 -6.21 4.93
C ALA A 170 -10.23 -7.38 5.91
N PHE A 171 -10.28 -8.62 5.42
CA PHE A 171 -10.38 -9.80 6.28
C PHE A 171 -9.11 -10.06 7.09
N LEU A 172 -7.92 -9.86 6.49
CA LEU A 172 -6.64 -10.04 7.19
C LEU A 172 -6.50 -9.05 8.36
N ALA A 173 -6.91 -7.80 8.18
CA ALA A 173 -6.89 -6.78 9.23
C ALA A 173 -7.88 -7.07 10.38
N LYS A 174 -8.88 -7.92 10.13
CA LYS A 174 -9.80 -8.46 11.14
C LYS A 174 -9.34 -9.81 11.70
N HIS A 175 -8.18 -10.31 11.26
CA HIS A 175 -7.63 -11.62 11.59
C HIS A 175 -8.53 -12.81 11.23
N ASP A 176 -9.44 -12.63 10.28
CA ASP A 176 -10.15 -13.74 9.65
C ASP A 176 -9.27 -14.33 8.55
N TYR A 177 -8.30 -15.13 8.99
CA TYR A 177 -7.26 -15.70 8.13
C TYR A 177 -7.83 -16.63 7.04
N LYS A 178 -8.93 -17.34 7.32
CA LYS A 178 -9.57 -18.22 6.36
C LYS A 178 -10.16 -17.43 5.20
N GLN A 179 -10.93 -16.38 5.51
CA GLN A 179 -11.50 -15.52 4.47
C GLN A 179 -10.43 -14.72 3.74
N ALA A 180 -9.41 -14.23 4.46
CA ALA A 180 -8.28 -13.54 3.84
C ALA A 180 -7.57 -14.44 2.80
N ALA A 181 -7.21 -15.67 3.18
CA ALA A 181 -6.58 -16.64 2.29
C ALA A 181 -7.45 -16.94 1.05
N HIS A 182 -8.76 -17.10 1.24
CA HIS A 182 -9.70 -17.31 0.12
C HIS A 182 -9.69 -16.14 -0.88
N TRP A 183 -9.76 -14.89 -0.41
CA TRP A 183 -9.80 -13.73 -1.31
C TRP A 183 -8.45 -13.43 -1.96
N PHE A 184 -7.34 -13.65 -1.27
CA PHE A 184 -6.02 -13.56 -1.90
C PHE A 184 -5.81 -14.66 -2.95
N ASP A 185 -6.33 -15.87 -2.73
CA ASP A 185 -6.33 -16.93 -3.74
C ASP A 185 -7.11 -16.51 -4.99
N ARG A 186 -8.33 -15.96 -4.82
CA ARG A 186 -9.12 -15.40 -5.92
C ARG A 186 -8.37 -14.31 -6.68
N SER A 187 -7.70 -13.41 -5.97
CA SER A 187 -6.86 -12.37 -6.57
C SER A 187 -5.70 -12.98 -7.38
N ARG A 188 -4.98 -13.95 -6.81
CA ARG A 188 -3.87 -14.66 -7.45
C ARG A 188 -4.32 -15.40 -8.71
N GLN A 189 -5.47 -16.05 -8.68
CA GLN A 189 -6.08 -16.72 -9.83
C GLN A 189 -6.40 -15.74 -10.96
N VAL A 190 -6.91 -14.53 -10.65
CA VAL A 190 -7.11 -13.49 -11.65
C VAL A 190 -5.78 -13.07 -12.28
N GLY A 191 -4.75 -12.84 -11.47
CA GLY A 191 -3.39 -12.52 -11.95
C GLY A 191 -2.83 -13.61 -12.88
N ALA A 192 -3.02 -14.89 -12.51
CA ALA A 192 -2.64 -16.03 -13.34
C ALA A 192 -3.42 -16.09 -14.66
N GLY A 193 -4.73 -15.84 -14.61
CA GLY A 193 -5.58 -15.83 -15.80
C GLY A 193 -5.20 -14.75 -16.83
N VAL A 194 -4.54 -13.67 -16.40
CA VAL A 194 -4.07 -12.60 -17.30
C VAL A 194 -2.56 -12.58 -17.51
N GLY A 195 -1.83 -13.57 -16.99
CA GLY A 195 -0.38 -13.71 -17.17
C GLY A 195 0.45 -12.61 -16.50
N GLU A 196 -0.03 -12.03 -15.39
CA GLU A 196 0.64 -10.90 -14.74
C GLU A 196 1.45 -11.34 -13.51
N ALA A 197 2.77 -11.38 -13.66
CA ALA A 197 3.68 -11.91 -12.64
C ALA A 197 3.66 -11.13 -11.32
N SER A 198 3.54 -9.80 -11.38
CA SER A 198 3.37 -8.93 -10.20
C SER A 198 2.13 -9.31 -9.39
N SER A 199 1.00 -9.47 -10.07
CA SER A 199 -0.27 -9.84 -9.46
C SER A 199 -0.24 -11.24 -8.84
N ILE A 200 0.37 -12.22 -9.52
CA ILE A 200 0.55 -13.57 -8.97
C ILE A 200 1.44 -13.52 -7.72
N THR A 201 2.55 -12.78 -7.77
CA THR A 201 3.51 -12.64 -6.66
C THR A 201 2.86 -11.99 -5.44
N ALA A 202 2.17 -10.86 -5.62
CA ALA A 202 1.46 -10.20 -4.54
C ALA A 202 0.37 -11.09 -3.93
N GLY A 203 -0.46 -11.73 -4.77
CA GLY A 203 -1.50 -12.65 -4.30
C GLY A 203 -0.94 -13.84 -3.53
N THR A 204 0.17 -14.43 -3.99
CA THR A 204 0.86 -15.54 -3.32
C THR A 204 1.40 -15.11 -1.95
N TYR A 205 2.07 -13.96 -1.88
CA TYR A 205 2.63 -13.43 -0.64
C TYR A 205 1.57 -13.25 0.45
N TRP A 206 0.46 -12.57 0.14
CA TRP A 206 -0.58 -12.32 1.13
C TRP A 206 -1.42 -13.56 1.46
N GLN A 207 -1.64 -14.45 0.48
CA GLN A 207 -2.27 -15.74 0.71
C GLN A 207 -1.41 -16.61 1.64
N TYR A 208 -0.10 -16.65 1.43
CA TYR A 208 0.82 -17.38 2.31
C TYR A 208 0.75 -16.90 3.75
N ILE A 209 0.87 -15.59 3.97
CA ILE A 209 0.78 -15.01 5.32
C ILE A 209 -0.56 -15.38 5.97
N SER A 210 -1.65 -15.27 5.22
CA SER A 210 -2.99 -15.60 5.72
C SER A 210 -3.10 -17.09 6.10
N LEU A 211 -2.62 -18.01 5.24
CA LEU A 211 -2.63 -19.45 5.54
C LEU A 211 -1.76 -19.79 6.76
N ALA A 212 -0.54 -19.28 6.80
CA ALA A 212 0.42 -19.57 7.87
C ALA A 212 -0.05 -18.99 9.23
N ARG A 213 -0.53 -17.75 9.26
CA ARG A 213 -1.11 -17.13 10.46
C ARG A 213 -2.41 -17.81 10.90
N GLY A 214 -3.17 -18.35 9.94
CA GLY A 214 -4.32 -19.22 10.18
C GLY A 214 -3.96 -20.68 10.49
N THR A 215 -2.69 -21.00 10.75
CA THR A 215 -2.16 -22.34 11.09
C THR A 215 -2.38 -23.43 10.02
N GLN A 216 -2.69 -23.05 8.79
CA GLN A 216 -2.82 -23.98 7.65
C GLN A 216 -1.45 -24.21 7.00
N PHE A 217 -0.51 -24.76 7.77
CA PHE A 217 0.90 -24.85 7.37
C PHE A 217 1.14 -25.71 6.13
N ASP A 218 0.43 -26.83 5.98
CA ASP A 218 0.56 -27.69 4.79
C ASP A 218 0.15 -26.95 3.51
N ALA A 219 -0.98 -26.23 3.56
CA ALA A 219 -1.44 -25.42 2.43
C ALA A 219 -0.50 -24.24 2.16
N ALA A 220 0.03 -23.59 3.21
CA ALA A 220 0.99 -22.51 3.08
C ALA A 220 2.29 -23.00 2.42
N GLN A 221 2.81 -24.16 2.83
CA GLN A 221 4.01 -24.77 2.26
C GLN A 221 3.79 -25.16 0.79
N ALA A 222 2.68 -25.83 0.49
CA ALA A 222 2.35 -26.20 -0.89
C ALA A 222 2.24 -24.96 -1.82
N LEU A 223 1.70 -23.86 -1.31
CA LEU A 223 1.65 -22.58 -2.03
C LEU A 223 3.05 -22.03 -2.30
N LEU A 224 3.97 -22.07 -1.32
CA LEU A 224 5.35 -21.62 -1.52
C LEU A 224 6.09 -22.51 -2.53
N ASP A 225 5.93 -23.84 -2.43
CA ASP A 225 6.60 -24.80 -3.31
C ASP A 225 6.16 -24.60 -4.77
N GLY A 226 4.89 -24.26 -4.99
CA GLY A 226 4.35 -23.94 -6.32
C GLY A 226 4.74 -22.57 -6.87
N TYR A 227 5.33 -21.68 -6.08
CA TYR A 227 5.78 -20.36 -6.54
C TYR A 227 7.15 -20.45 -7.22
N THR A 228 7.18 -20.31 -8.55
CA THR A 228 8.40 -20.51 -9.37
C THR A 228 8.95 -19.24 -10.03
N MET A 229 8.36 -18.08 -9.76
CA MET A 229 8.82 -16.82 -10.38
C MET A 229 10.17 -16.38 -9.85
N ASP A 230 10.87 -15.59 -10.66
CA ASP A 230 12.11 -14.91 -10.28
C ASP A 230 12.06 -13.39 -10.56
N LEU A 231 13.18 -12.69 -10.34
CA LEU A 231 13.26 -11.25 -10.56
C LEU A 231 13.17 -10.83 -12.03
N VAL A 232 13.48 -11.73 -12.98
CA VAL A 232 13.34 -11.46 -14.42
C VAL A 232 11.86 -11.38 -14.80
N ASP A 233 11.03 -12.23 -14.21
CA ASP A 233 9.57 -12.18 -14.38
C ASP A 233 8.95 -10.88 -13.84
N LEU A 234 9.62 -10.23 -12.88
CA LEU A 234 9.13 -9.03 -12.17
C LEU A 234 9.77 -7.72 -12.64
N LYS A 235 10.59 -7.75 -13.69
CA LYS A 235 11.35 -6.58 -14.17
C LYS A 235 10.52 -5.34 -14.47
N ASP A 236 9.25 -5.53 -14.85
CA ASP A 236 8.34 -4.45 -15.25
C ASP A 236 7.56 -3.84 -14.05
N ASN A 237 7.72 -4.41 -12.84
CA ASN A 237 7.09 -3.90 -11.62
C ASN A 237 7.99 -4.07 -10.40
N LEU A 238 8.80 -3.05 -10.13
CA LEU A 238 9.76 -3.04 -9.03
C LEU A 238 9.11 -3.10 -7.64
N GLU A 239 7.87 -2.66 -7.48
CA GLU A 239 7.14 -2.77 -6.21
C GLU A 239 6.87 -4.24 -5.85
N SER A 240 6.70 -5.11 -6.85
CA SER A 240 6.50 -6.55 -6.60
C SER A 240 7.75 -7.22 -6.04
N ASN A 241 8.92 -6.59 -6.14
CA ASN A 241 10.16 -7.09 -5.57
C ASN A 241 10.07 -7.23 -4.04
N ASN A 242 9.32 -6.37 -3.33
CA ASN A 242 9.19 -6.54 -1.88
C ASN A 242 8.39 -7.78 -1.48
N TYR A 243 7.38 -8.16 -2.27
CA TYR A 243 6.61 -9.38 -2.03
C TYR A 243 7.42 -10.63 -2.40
N PHE A 244 8.16 -10.56 -3.51
CA PHE A 244 9.14 -11.60 -3.87
C PHE A 244 10.13 -11.83 -2.73
N GLU A 245 10.77 -10.77 -2.21
CA GLU A 245 11.73 -10.88 -1.11
C GLU A 245 11.11 -11.46 0.17
N GLY A 246 9.86 -11.11 0.47
CA GLY A 246 9.10 -11.74 1.55
C GLY A 246 8.91 -13.25 1.34
N LEU A 247 8.52 -13.67 0.13
CA LEU A 247 8.41 -15.09 -0.21
C LEU A 247 9.76 -15.82 -0.12
N GLN A 248 10.86 -15.18 -0.53
CA GLN A 248 12.20 -15.77 -0.41
C GLN A 248 12.63 -15.90 1.07
N LEU A 249 12.27 -14.94 1.92
CA LEU A 249 12.45 -15.04 3.37
C LEU A 249 11.66 -16.22 3.94
N PHE A 250 10.38 -16.38 3.57
CA PHE A 250 9.55 -17.50 4.04
C PHE A 250 10.02 -18.86 3.51
N LYS A 251 10.70 -18.89 2.36
CA LYS A 251 11.41 -20.08 1.84
C LYS A 251 12.76 -20.34 2.50
N HIS A 252 13.16 -19.55 3.50
CA HIS A 252 14.49 -19.59 4.11
C HIS A 252 15.66 -19.38 3.13
N ARG A 253 15.39 -18.75 1.98
CA ARG A 253 16.39 -18.39 0.97
C ARG A 253 16.99 -17.01 1.21
N ARG A 254 16.46 -16.28 2.19
CA ARG A 254 16.96 -14.99 2.62
C ARG A 254 17.12 -14.95 4.13
N ASP A 255 18.29 -14.49 4.57
CA ASP A 255 18.59 -14.30 5.98
C ASP A 255 17.78 -13.12 6.56
N PRO A 256 16.97 -13.31 7.62
CA PRO A 256 16.24 -12.22 8.25
C PRO A 256 17.14 -11.07 8.76
N SER A 257 18.37 -11.35 9.20
CA SER A 257 19.27 -10.28 9.68
C SER A 257 19.90 -9.46 8.56
N SER A 258 19.84 -9.94 7.32
CA SER A 258 20.34 -9.22 6.15
C SER A 258 19.40 -8.11 5.65
N PHE A 259 18.19 -8.03 6.20
CA PHE A 259 17.26 -6.95 5.89
C PHE A 259 17.64 -5.71 6.72
N PHE A 260 17.81 -4.57 6.05
CA PHE A 260 18.30 -3.32 6.64
C PHE A 260 19.77 -3.33 7.11
N ASP A 261 20.59 -4.28 6.63
CA ASP A 261 22.06 -4.21 6.77
C ASP A 261 22.62 -3.23 5.73
N ASP A 262 23.48 -2.31 6.18
CA ASP A 262 24.17 -1.28 5.38
C ASP A 262 25.14 -1.87 4.33
N LYS A 263 25.46 -3.16 4.41
CA LYS A 263 26.22 -3.87 3.39
C LYS A 263 25.37 -4.08 2.14
N ASP A 264 25.89 -3.65 1.01
CA ASP A 264 25.31 -3.93 -0.30
C ASP A 264 25.16 -5.44 -0.50
N SER A 265 23.92 -5.90 -0.36
CA SER A 265 23.56 -7.31 -0.52
C SER A 265 23.05 -7.62 -1.93
N GLY A 266 23.29 -6.73 -2.89
CA GLY A 266 22.74 -6.80 -4.25
C GLY A 266 21.25 -6.42 -4.31
N LYS A 267 20.75 -5.74 -3.28
CA LYS A 267 19.35 -5.30 -3.17
C LYS A 267 19.26 -3.79 -3.33
N ALA A 268 18.20 -3.32 -3.98
CA ALA A 268 17.86 -1.92 -3.99
C ALA A 268 17.61 -1.46 -2.54
N PHE A 269 18.53 -0.68 -1.97
CA PHE A 269 18.24 0.15 -0.82
C PHE A 269 17.15 1.13 -1.24
N SER A 270 15.94 0.96 -0.69
CA SER A 270 14.89 1.94 -0.85
C SER A 270 14.41 2.42 0.51
N THR A 271 14.52 3.72 0.69
CA THR A 271 13.99 4.45 1.84
C THR A 271 12.54 4.85 1.64
N SER A 272 11.89 4.41 0.54
CA SER A 272 10.47 4.69 0.34
C SER A 272 9.65 4.04 1.45
N ASP A 273 8.65 4.77 1.94
CA ASP A 273 7.73 4.32 2.99
C ASP A 273 7.15 2.93 2.69
N GLY A 274 6.79 2.67 1.43
CA GLY A 274 6.18 1.42 0.99
C GLY A 274 7.11 0.22 1.14
N ILE A 275 8.38 0.37 0.73
CA ILE A 275 9.37 -0.70 0.83
C ILE A 275 9.76 -0.93 2.29
N LYS A 276 9.98 0.15 3.07
CA LYS A 276 10.27 0.05 4.50
C LYS A 276 9.15 -0.67 5.25
N SER A 277 7.90 -0.27 5.03
CA SER A 277 6.74 -0.84 5.71
C SER A 277 6.52 -2.31 5.33
N SER A 278 6.51 -2.62 4.03
CA SER A 278 6.28 -3.99 3.54
C SER A 278 7.38 -4.95 3.98
N THR A 279 8.65 -4.54 3.89
CA THR A 279 9.79 -5.36 4.32
C THR A 279 9.74 -5.65 5.83
N SER A 280 9.44 -4.63 6.63
CA SER A 280 9.32 -4.79 8.07
C SER A 280 8.14 -5.69 8.43
N PHE A 281 7.03 -5.59 7.71
CA PHE A 281 5.87 -6.46 7.91
C PHE A 281 6.17 -7.93 7.54
N SER A 282 6.96 -8.19 6.49
CA SER A 282 7.45 -9.54 6.15
C SER A 282 8.27 -10.15 7.30
N LEU A 283 9.21 -9.39 7.86
CA LEU A 283 10.05 -9.84 8.98
C LEU A 283 9.22 -10.10 10.24
N ALA A 284 8.28 -9.21 10.55
CA ALA A 284 7.35 -9.43 11.66
C ALA A 284 6.61 -10.76 11.50
N ASN A 285 6.04 -11.02 10.32
CA ASN A 285 5.31 -12.26 10.06
C ASN A 285 6.22 -13.49 10.09
N TYR A 286 7.45 -13.39 9.60
CA TYR A 286 8.44 -14.47 9.70
C TYR A 286 8.63 -14.94 11.15
N TYR A 287 8.75 -14.00 12.09
CA TYR A 287 8.86 -14.33 13.52
C TYR A 287 7.52 -14.74 14.15
N LEU A 288 6.41 -14.07 13.84
CA LEU A 288 5.09 -14.42 14.38
C LEU A 288 4.65 -15.84 14.02
N ILE A 289 4.88 -16.27 12.77
CA ILE A 289 4.55 -17.61 12.29
C ILE A 289 5.35 -18.69 13.06
N GLN A 290 6.53 -18.35 13.56
CA GLN A 290 7.38 -19.23 14.39
C GLN A 290 7.05 -19.16 15.90
N GLY A 291 6.02 -18.42 16.30
CA GLY A 291 5.69 -18.18 17.71
C GLY A 291 6.66 -17.23 18.43
N ARG A 292 7.51 -16.51 17.68
CA ARG A 292 8.56 -15.62 18.20
C ARG A 292 8.08 -14.19 18.28
N ALA A 293 7.05 -13.96 19.10
CA ALA A 293 6.40 -12.65 19.20
C ALA A 293 7.34 -11.55 19.69
N ALA A 294 8.27 -11.85 20.60
CA ALA A 294 9.22 -10.85 21.10
C ALA A 294 10.08 -10.25 19.97
N GLU A 295 10.60 -11.08 19.06
CA GLU A 295 11.38 -10.62 17.90
C GLU A 295 10.54 -9.89 16.85
N ALA A 296 9.25 -10.24 16.70
CA ALA A 296 8.38 -9.58 15.73
C ALA A 296 8.07 -8.11 16.08
N LYS A 297 8.18 -7.74 17.36
CA LYS A 297 7.70 -6.47 17.90
C LYS A 297 8.36 -5.27 17.24
N ASP A 298 9.68 -5.25 17.18
CA ASP A 298 10.43 -4.13 16.59
C ASP A 298 10.16 -3.97 15.09
N HIS A 299 9.89 -5.08 14.41
CA HIS A 299 9.54 -5.08 12.99
C HIS A 299 8.12 -4.54 12.75
N LEU A 300 7.14 -4.89 13.59
CA LEU A 300 5.80 -4.28 13.52
C LEU A 300 5.86 -2.77 13.81
N ARG A 301 6.61 -2.35 14.84
CA ARG A 301 6.85 -0.92 15.11
C ARG A 301 7.41 -0.21 13.89
N ARG A 302 8.47 -0.75 13.29
CA ARG A 302 9.10 -0.17 12.09
C ARG A 302 8.14 -0.11 10.90
N ALA A 303 7.27 -1.10 10.74
CA ALA A 303 6.26 -1.12 9.68
C ALA A 303 5.22 0.00 9.81
N MET A 304 4.94 0.44 11.04
CA MET A 304 3.99 1.53 11.34
C MET A 304 4.65 2.93 11.30
N GLN A 305 5.96 3.02 11.54
CA GLN A 305 6.73 4.27 11.56
C GLN A 305 7.12 4.76 10.15
N ILE A 306 6.12 5.05 9.34
CA ILE A 306 6.22 5.68 8.01
C ILE A 306 5.18 6.79 7.88
N ASP A 307 5.39 7.79 7.04
CA ASP A 307 4.46 8.93 6.91
C ASP A 307 3.16 8.53 6.21
N THR A 308 3.27 7.62 5.25
CA THR A 308 2.15 7.15 4.43
C THR A 308 1.24 6.20 5.21
N TRP A 309 0.31 6.76 5.97
CA TRP A 309 -0.61 6.01 6.83
C TRP A 309 -1.57 5.05 6.10
N SER A 310 -1.81 5.28 4.82
CA SER A 310 -2.75 4.49 4.01
C SER A 310 -2.18 3.18 3.47
N PHE A 311 -0.85 2.95 3.58
CA PHE A 311 -0.23 1.74 3.04
C PHE A 311 -0.70 0.46 3.73
N PHE A 312 -0.98 -0.58 2.92
CA PHE A 312 -1.47 -1.87 3.38
C PHE A 312 -0.64 -2.45 4.52
N ALA A 313 0.68 -2.56 4.36
CA ALA A 313 1.56 -3.12 5.37
C ALA A 313 1.51 -2.38 6.71
N ARG A 314 1.39 -1.05 6.70
CA ARG A 314 1.16 -0.27 7.92
C ARG A 314 -0.20 -0.56 8.54
N VAL A 315 -1.27 -0.58 7.76
CA VAL A 315 -2.63 -0.91 8.25
C VAL A 315 -2.65 -2.30 8.91
N GLN A 316 -2.03 -3.29 8.25
CA GLN A 316 -1.94 -4.66 8.74
C GLN A 316 -1.06 -4.74 10.00
N ALA A 317 0.04 -3.99 10.06
CA ALA A 317 0.91 -3.93 11.23
C ALA A 317 0.20 -3.34 12.46
N GLU A 318 -0.66 -2.31 12.28
CA GLU A 318 -1.50 -1.78 13.35
C GLU A 318 -2.44 -2.86 13.89
N ALA A 319 -3.11 -3.61 13.01
CA ALA A 319 -4.02 -4.67 13.41
C ALA A 319 -3.29 -5.82 14.13
N ASP A 320 -2.17 -6.28 13.57
CA ASP A 320 -1.34 -7.33 14.17
C ASP A 320 -0.77 -6.91 15.52
N TRP A 321 -0.35 -5.66 15.67
CA TRP A 321 0.13 -5.15 16.94
C TRP A 321 -0.94 -5.27 18.03
N ILE A 322 -2.17 -4.85 17.75
CA ILE A 322 -3.28 -4.93 18.71
C ILE A 322 -3.60 -6.38 19.08
N LEU A 323 -3.57 -7.29 18.12
CA LEU A 323 -3.81 -8.71 18.39
C LEU A 323 -2.73 -9.31 19.30
N VAL A 324 -1.46 -8.98 19.05
CA VAL A 324 -0.32 -9.67 19.69
C VAL A 324 0.10 -9.00 21.00
N TYR A 325 0.04 -7.66 21.09
CA TYR A 325 0.53 -6.88 22.23
C TYR A 325 -0.56 -6.03 22.90
N GLY A 326 -1.81 -6.08 22.42
CA GLY A 326 -2.90 -5.31 22.98
C GLY A 326 -2.75 -3.80 22.77
N GLU A 327 -3.10 -3.02 23.79
CA GLU A 327 -3.05 -1.54 23.77
C GLU A 327 -1.68 -0.96 24.14
N GLU A 328 -0.63 -1.79 24.18
CA GLU A 328 0.73 -1.28 24.32
C GLU A 328 1.00 -0.25 23.22
N LYS A 329 1.53 0.91 23.58
CA LYS A 329 1.87 1.93 22.58
C LYS A 329 3.03 1.43 21.70
N PRO A 330 2.89 1.49 20.37
CA PRO A 330 3.92 1.10 19.41
C PRO A 330 5.30 1.63 19.70
#